data_AF-A0A9D2F6W8-F1
#
_entry.id   AF-A0A9D2F6W8-F1
#
_cell.length_a   1.000
_cell.length_b   1.000
_cell.length_c   1.000
_cell.angle_alpha   90.00
_cell.angle_beta   90.00
_cell.angle_gamma   90.00
#
_symmetry.space_group_name_H-M   'P 1'
#
loop_
_entity.id
_entity.type
_entity.pdbx_description
1 polymer ?
#
loop_
_entity_poly.entity_id
_entity_poly.type
_entity_poly.pdbx_seq_one_letter_code
_entity_poly.pdbx_strand_id
1 'polypeptide(L)'
;QFGKKVGGFQLVQEKLAIMQANSVATLAYSVRLAELQEQGRFIEENSALAKMHNALRMRETVALGREVCGGNGITLDTDVARFFADAEAIYSYEGTHEINALIVGRFLTGIGAFV
;
A
#
# COMPACT_ATOMS: atom_id res chain seq x y z
N GLN A 1 12.19 -24.58 8.79
CA GLN A 1 13.62 -24.22 8.97
C GLN A 1 14.00 -24.50 10.42
N PHE A 2 15.18 -25.03 10.72
CA PHE A 2 15.62 -25.33 12.10
C PHE A 2 14.62 -26.15 12.94
N GLY A 3 13.93 -27.12 12.33
CA GLY A 3 12.93 -27.95 13.01
C GLY A 3 11.63 -27.22 13.41
N LYS A 4 11.42 -25.96 13.00
CA LYS A 4 10.21 -25.17 13.29
C LYS A 4 9.54 -24.65 12.01
N LYS A 5 8.24 -24.38 12.11
CA LYS A 5 7.48 -23.66 11.07
C LYS A 5 7.98 -22.22 10.97
N VAL A 6 8.06 -21.67 9.75
CA VAL A 6 8.58 -20.31 9.50
C VAL A 6 7.78 -19.23 10.24
N GLY A 7 6.45 -19.38 10.32
CA GLY A 7 5.60 -18.48 11.13
C GLY A 7 5.83 -18.53 12.64
N GLY A 8 6.73 -19.40 13.14
CA GLY A 8 7.11 -19.50 14.54
C GLY A 8 8.28 -18.59 14.94
N PHE A 9 8.88 -17.83 14.02
CA PHE A 9 9.96 -16.89 14.33
C PHE A 9 9.42 -15.48 14.59
N GLN A 10 9.91 -14.81 15.63
CA GLN A 10 9.44 -13.48 16.05
C GLN A 10 9.50 -12.45 14.91
N LEU A 11 10.60 -12.39 14.18
CA LEU A 11 10.76 -11.46 13.05
C LEU A 11 9.84 -11.77 11.87
N VAL A 12 9.42 -13.03 11.70
CA VAL A 12 8.39 -13.37 10.70
C VAL A 12 7.03 -12.87 11.18
N GLN A 13 6.71 -13.04 12.46
CA GLN A 13 5.45 -12.57 13.02
C GLN A 13 5.33 -11.04 13.00
N GLU A 14 6.42 -10.31 13.26
CA GLU A 14 6.47 -8.85 13.14
C GLU A 14 6.09 -8.40 11.72
N LYS A 15 6.71 -9.01 10.69
CA LYS A 15 6.39 -8.71 9.29
C LYS A 15 4.94 -9.00 8.95
N LEU A 16 4.42 -10.15 9.38
CA LEU A 16 3.01 -10.51 9.16
C LEU A 16 2.06 -9.54 9.87
N ALA A 17 2.40 -9.08 11.07
CA ALA A 17 1.63 -8.08 11.80
C ALA A 17 1.60 -6.73 11.07
N ILE A 18 2.74 -6.27 10.53
CA ILE A 18 2.82 -5.05 9.73
C ILE A 18 1.97 -5.19 8.45
N MET A 19 2.10 -6.31 7.73
CA MET A 19 1.30 -6.60 6.52
C MET A 19 -0.21 -6.57 6.82
N GLN A 20 -0.63 -7.13 7.95
CA GLN A 20 -2.03 -7.13 8.39
C GLN A 20 -2.51 -5.71 8.74
N ALA A 21 -1.70 -4.93 9.48
CA ALA A 21 -2.01 -3.55 9.82
C ALA A 21 -2.18 -2.69 8.57
N ASN A 22 -1.25 -2.83 7.60
CA ASN A 22 -1.33 -2.17 6.32
C ASN A 22 -2.62 -2.53 5.57
N SER A 23 -2.97 -3.82 5.50
CA SER A 23 -4.17 -4.29 4.80
C SER A 23 -5.47 -3.75 5.43
N VAL A 24 -5.53 -3.68 6.77
CA VAL A 24 -6.69 -3.08 7.46
C VAL A 24 -6.76 -1.58 7.19
N ALA A 25 -5.63 -0.88 7.26
CA ALA A 25 -5.57 0.55 7.00
C ALA A 25 -6.01 0.87 5.56
N THR A 26 -5.51 0.15 4.56
CA THR A 26 -5.87 0.42 3.15
C THR A 26 -7.35 0.14 2.87
N LEU A 27 -7.92 -0.91 3.47
CA LEU A 27 -9.35 -1.19 3.38
C LEU A 27 -10.17 -0.07 4.04
N ALA A 28 -9.77 0.42 5.22
CA ALA A 28 -10.46 1.50 5.91
C ALA A 28 -10.51 2.80 5.09
N TYR A 29 -9.42 3.15 4.39
CA TYR A 29 -9.41 4.26 3.43
C TYR A 29 -10.47 4.07 2.32
N SER A 30 -10.51 2.89 1.70
CA SER A 30 -11.45 2.59 0.62
C SER A 30 -12.91 2.59 1.09
N VAL A 31 -13.19 2.01 2.26
CA VAL A 31 -14.52 2.03 2.88
C VAL A 31 -14.97 3.46 3.14
N ARG A 32 -14.08 4.28 3.73
CA ARG A 32 -14.42 5.67 4.03
C ARG A 32 -14.71 6.49 2.78
N LEU A 33 -13.98 6.26 1.69
CA LEU A 33 -14.25 6.89 0.39
C LEU A 33 -15.62 6.49 -0.15
N ALA A 34 -15.95 5.19 -0.10
CA ALA A 34 -17.25 4.68 -0.56
C ALA A 34 -18.40 5.31 0.23
N GLU A 35 -18.30 5.39 1.56
CA GLU A 35 -19.30 6.05 2.42
C GLU A 35 -19.50 7.52 2.06
N LEU A 36 -18.41 8.27 1.86
CA LEU A 36 -18.48 9.69 1.49
C LEU A 36 -19.11 9.89 0.11
N GLN A 37 -18.82 8.98 -0.83
CA GLN A 37 -19.41 9.00 -2.16
C GLN A 37 -20.93 8.73 -2.11
N GLU A 38 -21.36 7.74 -1.33
CA GLU A 38 -22.78 7.44 -1.12
C GLU A 38 -23.53 8.62 -0.45
N GLN A 39 -22.87 9.34 0.45
CA GLN A 39 -23.41 10.55 1.09
C GLN A 39 -23.42 11.79 0.17
N GLY A 40 -22.93 11.70 -1.08
CA GLY A 40 -22.79 12.85 -1.98
C GLY A 40 -21.74 13.86 -1.53
N ARG A 41 -20.80 13.45 -0.66
CA ARG A 41 -19.71 14.27 -0.08
C ARG A 41 -18.35 13.94 -0.69
N PHE A 42 -18.34 13.41 -1.90
CA PHE A 42 -17.13 13.08 -2.62
C PHE A 42 -16.34 14.35 -2.95
N ILE A 43 -15.03 14.30 -2.70
CA ILE A 43 -14.05 15.29 -3.17
C ILE A 43 -12.83 14.55 -3.70
N GLU A 44 -12.19 15.09 -4.74
CA GLU A 44 -11.08 14.44 -5.44
C GLU A 44 -9.85 14.27 -4.53
N GLU A 45 -9.65 15.19 -3.60
CA GLU A 45 -8.51 15.23 -2.69
C GLU A 45 -8.50 14.04 -1.71
N ASN A 46 -9.67 13.53 -1.35
CA ASN A 46 -9.77 12.30 -0.56
C ASN A 46 -9.30 11.09 -1.38
N SER A 47 -9.56 11.06 -2.69
CA SER A 47 -9.09 9.99 -3.58
C SER A 47 -7.56 10.06 -3.73
N ALA A 48 -7.00 11.27 -3.86
CA ALA A 48 -5.56 11.46 -3.90
C ALA A 48 -4.88 11.00 -2.61
N LEU A 49 -5.46 11.36 -1.45
CA LEU A 49 -4.97 10.93 -0.14
C LEU A 49 -4.97 9.40 -0.01
N ALA A 50 -6.07 8.74 -0.39
CA ALA A 50 -6.17 7.30 -0.33
C ALA A 50 -5.19 6.61 -1.29
N LYS A 51 -5.05 7.08 -2.54
CA LYS A 51 -4.09 6.54 -3.51
C LYS A 51 -2.66 6.65 -2.98
N MET A 52 -2.28 7.84 -2.53
CA MET A 52 -0.96 8.12 -1.95
C MET A 52 -0.62 7.16 -0.81
N HIS A 53 -1.54 6.97 0.13
CA HIS A 53 -1.35 6.10 1.27
C HIS A 53 -1.36 4.61 0.88
N ASN A 54 -2.40 4.18 0.16
CA ASN A 54 -2.64 2.76 -0.10
C ASN A 54 -1.57 2.16 -1.01
N ALA A 55 -1.14 2.88 -2.05
CA ALA A 55 -0.07 2.39 -2.93
C ALA A 55 1.26 2.25 -2.16
N LEU A 56 1.58 3.19 -1.26
CA LEU A 56 2.78 3.12 -0.42
C LEU A 56 2.73 1.91 0.54
N ARG A 57 1.60 1.70 1.23
CA ARG A 57 1.42 0.55 2.14
C ARG A 57 1.38 -0.78 1.41
N MET A 58 0.81 -0.83 0.20
CA MET A 58 0.86 -2.01 -0.66
C MET A 58 2.30 -2.36 -1.01
N ARG A 59 3.09 -1.38 -1.46
CA ARG A 59 4.51 -1.56 -1.82
C ARG A 59 5.34 -2.11 -0.66
N GLU A 60 5.17 -1.57 0.55
CA GLU A 60 5.79 -2.12 1.76
C GLU A 60 5.34 -3.57 2.04
N THR A 61 4.04 -3.83 1.96
CA THR A 61 3.44 -5.14 2.26
C THR A 61 3.98 -6.24 1.33
N VAL A 62 4.05 -5.98 0.02
CA VAL A 62 4.57 -6.97 -0.94
C VAL A 62 6.08 -7.19 -0.79
N ALA A 63 6.83 -6.15 -0.40
CA ALA A 63 8.26 -6.28 -0.09
C ALA A 63 8.48 -7.21 1.12
N LEU A 64 7.73 -7.00 2.21
CA LEU A 64 7.78 -7.85 3.39
C LEU A 64 7.36 -9.29 3.08
N GLY A 65 6.30 -9.48 2.29
CA GLY A 65 5.85 -10.80 1.85
C GLY A 65 6.91 -11.54 1.05
N ARG A 66 7.58 -10.84 0.11
CA ARG A 66 8.70 -11.39 -0.65
C ARG A 66 9.86 -11.81 0.24
N GLU A 67 10.20 -11.02 1.26
CA GLU A 67 11.24 -11.39 2.24
C GLU A 67 10.85 -12.61 3.09
N VAL A 68 9.60 -12.73 3.52
CA VAL A 68 9.10 -13.89 4.28
C VAL A 68 9.22 -15.19 3.46
N CYS A 69 9.01 -15.10 2.13
CA CYS A 69 9.13 -16.24 1.23
C CYS A 69 10.58 -16.62 0.86
N GLY A 70 11.57 -15.81 1.23
CA GLY A 70 12.98 -16.08 0.96
C GLY A 70 13.26 -16.30 -0.54
N GLY A 71 13.97 -17.39 -0.86
CA GLY A 71 14.29 -17.75 -2.25
C GLY A 71 13.04 -17.97 -3.13
N ASN A 72 11.95 -18.49 -2.55
CA ASN A 72 10.71 -18.67 -3.31
C ASN A 72 10.02 -17.33 -3.62
N GLY A 73 10.34 -16.27 -2.88
CA GLY A 73 9.80 -14.92 -3.08
C GLY A 73 10.27 -14.24 -4.37
N ILE A 74 11.27 -14.78 -5.07
CA ILE A 74 11.75 -14.28 -6.37
C ILE A 74 11.40 -15.20 -7.55
N THR A 75 10.81 -16.36 -7.26
CA THR A 75 10.38 -17.31 -8.29
C THR A 75 9.01 -16.93 -8.82
N LEU A 76 8.71 -17.34 -10.05
CA LEU A 76 7.38 -17.18 -10.66
C LEU A 76 6.45 -18.37 -10.33
N ASP A 77 6.89 -19.31 -9.51
CA ASP A 77 6.09 -20.47 -9.06
C ASP A 77 4.94 -20.05 -8.14
N THR A 78 5.03 -18.85 -7.56
CA THR A 78 3.98 -18.21 -6.78
C THR A 78 3.82 -16.77 -7.23
N ASP A 79 2.68 -16.16 -6.92
CA ASP A 79 2.40 -14.77 -7.31
C ASP A 79 3.20 -13.72 -6.51
N VAL A 80 4.02 -14.12 -5.53
CA VAL A 80 4.72 -13.18 -4.66
C VAL A 80 5.65 -12.25 -5.45
N ALA A 81 6.44 -12.80 -6.38
CA ALA A 81 7.33 -12.01 -7.23
C ALA A 81 6.54 -11.11 -8.21
N ARG A 82 5.41 -11.60 -8.71
CA ARG A 82 4.52 -10.84 -9.59
C ARG A 82 3.89 -9.66 -8.86
N PHE A 83 3.30 -9.87 -7.69
CA PHE A 83 2.71 -8.80 -6.88
C PHE A 83 3.73 -7.75 -6.43
N PHE A 84 4.97 -8.16 -6.16
CA PHE A 84 6.07 -7.23 -5.90
C PHE A 84 6.31 -6.29 -7.11
N ALA A 85 6.36 -6.84 -8.33
CA ALA A 85 6.51 -6.05 -9.54
C ALA A 85 5.28 -5.18 -9.84
N ASP A 86 4.07 -5.74 -9.71
CA ASP A 86 2.81 -5.03 -9.95
C ASP A 86 2.64 -3.81 -9.02
N ALA A 87 3.11 -3.90 -7.77
CA ALA A 87 3.06 -2.80 -6.82
C ALA A 87 3.88 -1.57 -7.27
N GLU A 88 5.01 -1.77 -7.96
CA GLU A 88 5.81 -0.66 -8.51
C GLU A 88 5.06 0.07 -9.63
N ALA A 89 4.32 -0.67 -10.44
CA ALA A 89 3.41 -0.06 -11.41
C ALA A 89 2.36 0.78 -10.67
N ILE A 90 1.58 0.18 -9.75
CA ILE A 90 0.48 0.85 -9.02
C ILE A 90 0.95 2.11 -8.27
N TYR A 91 2.17 2.07 -7.74
CA TYR A 91 2.80 3.23 -7.12
C TYR A 91 2.98 4.40 -8.11
N SER A 92 3.24 4.10 -9.37
CA SER A 92 3.65 5.05 -10.41
C SER A 92 2.51 5.61 -11.27
N TYR A 93 1.61 4.78 -11.80
CA TYR A 93 0.52 5.25 -12.69
C TYR A 93 -0.66 5.85 -11.89
N GLU A 94 -1.60 6.51 -12.60
CA GLU A 94 -2.70 7.33 -12.03
C GLU A 94 -2.22 8.40 -11.04
N GLY A 95 -1.18 9.13 -11.46
CA GLY A 95 -0.49 10.16 -10.66
C GLY A 95 0.51 9.54 -9.69
N THR A 96 1.78 9.96 -9.71
CA THR A 96 2.79 9.40 -8.80
C THR A 96 2.45 9.69 -7.32
N HIS A 97 3.17 9.06 -6.39
CA HIS A 97 3.04 9.37 -4.97
C HIS A 97 3.24 10.86 -4.69
N GLU A 98 4.23 11.48 -5.31
CA GLU A 98 4.56 12.90 -5.17
C GLU A 98 3.44 13.79 -5.73
N ILE A 99 2.89 13.45 -6.90
CA ILE A 99 1.76 14.19 -7.48
C ILE A 99 0.55 14.16 -6.54
N ASN A 100 0.20 12.99 -6.00
CA ASN A 100 -0.92 12.90 -5.05
C ASN A 100 -0.62 13.66 -3.74
N ALA A 101 0.63 13.62 -3.25
CA ALA A 101 1.04 14.40 -2.09
C ALA A 101 0.89 15.90 -2.32
N LEU A 102 1.24 16.40 -3.51
CA LEU A 102 1.07 17.82 -3.87
C LEU A 102 -0.41 18.22 -4.00
N ILE A 103 -1.29 17.33 -4.48
CA ILE A 103 -2.74 17.57 -4.50
C ILE A 103 -3.26 17.77 -3.07
N VAL A 104 -2.91 16.85 -2.16
CA VAL A 104 -3.29 16.92 -0.74
C VAL A 104 -2.68 18.17 -0.08
N GLY A 105 -1.40 18.46 -0.33
CA GLY A 105 -0.72 19.63 0.22
C GLY A 105 -1.38 20.94 -0.22
N ARG A 106 -1.73 21.07 -1.51
CA ARG A 106 -2.46 22.23 -2.03
C ARG A 106 -3.83 22.39 -1.38
N PHE A 107 -4.55 21.29 -1.16
CA PHE A 107 -5.85 21.32 -0.49
C PHE A 107 -5.76 21.83 0.95
N LEU A 108 -4.73 21.39 1.69
CA LEU A 108 -4.54 21.78 3.08
C LEU A 108 -4.06 23.22 3.25
N THR A 109 -3.25 23.71 2.31
CA THR A 109 -2.56 25.01 2.43
C THR A 109 -3.17 26.13 1.58
N GLY A 110 -3.94 25.78 0.55
CA GLY A 110 -4.37 26.71 -0.49
C GLY A 110 -3.27 27.15 -1.46
N ILE A 111 -2.04 26.62 -1.33
CA ILE A 111 -0.87 27.04 -2.10
C ILE A 111 -0.48 25.92 -3.08
N GLY A 112 -0.45 26.24 -4.37
CA GLY A 112 0.03 25.32 -5.40
C GLY A 112 1.56 25.19 -5.37
N ALA A 113 2.06 23.97 -5.44
CA ALA A 113 3.49 23.65 -5.51
C ALA A 113 3.83 22.72 -6.69
N PHE A 114 3.00 22.74 -7.73
CA PHE A 114 3.32 22.14 -9.04
C PHE A 114 4.22 23.11 -9.80
N VAL A 115 5.27 22.59 -10.45
CA VAL A 115 6.12 23.35 -11.39
C VAL A 115 5.63 23.09 -12.80
#